data_AF-A0A7E5WT50-F1
#
_entry.id   AF-A0A7E5WT50-F1
#
_cell.length_a   1.000
_cell.length_b   1.000
_cell.length_c   1.000
_cell.angle_alpha   90.00
_cell.angle_beta   90.00
_cell.angle_gamma   90.00
#
_symmetry.space_group_name_H-M   'P 1'
#
loop_
_entity.id
_entity.type
_entity.pdbx_description
1 polymer ?
#
loop_
_entity_poly.entity_id
_entity_poly.type
_entity_poly.pdbx_seq_one_letter_code
_entity_poly.pdbx_strand_id
1 'polypeptide(L)'
;MGHVKSDHMISLTPTLWFDGVNETRSDILRRHDTIIREVVFVVRQLKPGPVVAFYTGKFNPVVVEKVEFVPIKPHPVPRDLGIMVVSSGALFRFSGVFAATTTRRALFNQLPMVADERFTRRSMSTKMAYTDFELEFNFSFRDEGWLIDNVALLEAGEEVGRTDMGVGAPWNWSYVCGEPLVIVNTRDGSSVTISQYQIQPRVTEFRRDGHYRVPRAHLTSYRKQGEDAGDEDEGDKKGEASEGEEEPPAPPPPPPPPPPPPRPPPSPGDGPKEPAPSDGPLCFGQSVNCGPYFNTNILSGLMVTLLCLGITMYGVICMMDCRANNRYEDAGSKWISHEVQH
;
A
#
# COMPACT_ATOMS: atom_id res chain seq x y z
N MET A 1 -26.51 -19.23 50.16
CA MET A 1 -25.22 -19.33 49.43
C MET A 1 -24.76 -17.92 49.14
N GLY A 2 -23.63 -17.39 49.59
CA GLY A 2 -22.61 -17.85 50.51
C GLY A 2 -21.87 -16.60 51.00
N HIS A 3 -21.50 -16.60 52.28
CA HIS A 3 -20.58 -15.64 52.86
C HIS A 3 -19.22 -15.75 52.16
N VAL A 4 -18.71 -14.64 51.62
CA VAL A 4 -17.27 -14.46 51.42
C VAL A 4 -16.87 -13.22 52.21
N LYS A 5 -16.30 -13.49 53.37
CA LYS A 5 -15.72 -12.53 54.29
C LYS A 5 -14.34 -12.17 53.72
N SER A 6 -14.18 -10.96 53.19
CA SER A 6 -12.87 -10.43 52.78
C SER A 6 -12.38 -9.47 53.85
N ASP A 7 -11.72 -10.03 54.87
CA ASP A 7 -11.21 -9.31 56.05
C ASP A 7 -9.83 -8.63 55.78
N HIS A 8 -9.62 -8.02 54.60
CA HIS A 8 -8.44 -7.18 54.35
C HIS A 8 -8.80 -5.89 53.60
N MET A 9 -9.65 -5.09 54.22
CA MET A 9 -9.88 -3.71 53.80
C MET A 9 -8.66 -2.85 54.20
N ILE A 10 -7.76 -2.59 53.25
CA ILE A 10 -6.72 -1.56 53.40
C ILE A 10 -7.45 -0.22 53.46
N SER A 11 -7.58 0.32 54.67
CA SER A 11 -8.16 1.64 54.89
C SER A 11 -7.16 2.69 54.41
N LEU A 12 -7.34 3.18 53.19
CA LEU A 12 -6.56 4.28 52.65
C LEU A 12 -7.16 5.60 53.15
N THR A 13 -6.49 6.25 54.08
CA THR A 13 -6.88 7.58 54.57
C THR A 13 -6.03 8.63 53.85
N PRO A 14 -6.58 9.37 52.86
CA PRO A 14 -5.82 10.42 52.20
C PRO A 14 -5.74 11.66 53.10
N THR A 15 -4.54 11.99 53.57
CA THR A 15 -4.25 13.28 54.21
C THR A 15 -3.54 14.19 53.21
N LEU A 16 -4.13 15.35 52.90
CA LEU A 16 -3.58 16.35 51.97
C LEU A 16 -2.85 17.44 52.76
N TRP A 17 -1.63 17.81 52.36
CA TRP A 17 -0.77 18.75 53.08
C TRP A 17 -0.41 19.96 52.19
N PHE A 18 -0.39 21.15 52.80
CA PHE A 18 -0.03 22.41 52.14
C PHE A 18 1.32 22.92 52.66
N ASP A 19 2.21 23.28 51.73
CA ASP A 19 3.52 23.85 52.02
C ASP A 19 3.43 25.30 52.49
N GLY A 20 4.30 25.69 53.43
CA GLY A 20 4.48 27.08 53.85
C GLY A 20 5.22 27.88 52.76
N VAL A 21 4.80 29.12 52.54
CA VAL A 21 5.47 30.00 51.55
C VAL A 21 6.81 30.44 52.12
N ASN A 22 7.91 30.13 51.41
CA ASN A 22 9.28 30.63 51.63
C ASN A 22 10.13 29.91 52.71
N GLU A 23 10.02 28.59 52.85
CA GLU A 23 10.89 27.78 53.72
C GLU A 23 12.19 27.35 53.01
N THR A 24 13.32 27.25 53.74
CA THR A 24 14.56 26.69 53.18
C THR A 24 14.44 25.17 53.06
N ARG A 25 15.22 24.56 52.15
CA ARG A 25 15.22 23.09 51.94
C ARG A 25 15.44 22.31 53.25
N SER A 26 16.30 22.80 54.11
CA SER A 26 16.58 22.20 55.44
C SER A 26 15.36 22.24 56.36
N ASP A 27 14.57 23.30 56.31
CA ASP A 27 13.37 23.47 57.14
C ASP A 27 12.24 22.54 56.65
N ILE A 28 12.07 22.43 55.33
CA ILE A 28 11.11 21.51 54.71
C ILE A 28 11.39 20.06 55.10
N LEU A 29 12.66 19.64 55.08
CA LEU A 29 13.06 18.27 55.45
C LEU A 29 12.83 17.99 56.95
N ARG A 30 13.12 18.95 57.84
CA ARG A 30 12.86 18.80 59.28
C ARG A 30 11.37 18.72 59.59
N ARG A 31 10.56 19.53 58.89
CA ARG A 31 9.11 19.51 59.03
C ARG A 31 8.54 18.19 58.50
N HIS A 32 9.04 17.71 57.36
CA HIS A 32 8.69 16.40 56.81
C HIS A 32 8.94 15.27 57.83
N ASP A 33 10.13 15.20 58.43
CA ASP A 33 10.44 14.12 59.38
C ASP A 33 9.58 14.18 60.64
N THR A 34 9.23 15.39 61.09
CA THR A 34 8.32 15.61 62.22
C THR A 34 6.92 15.10 61.89
N ILE A 35 6.43 15.39 60.68
CA ILE A 35 5.11 14.96 60.20
C ILE A 35 5.04 13.45 60.01
N ILE A 36 6.04 12.83 59.37
CA ILE A 36 6.07 11.38 59.17
C ILE A 36 6.08 10.66 60.52
N ARG A 37 6.82 11.18 61.51
CA ARG A 37 6.83 10.63 62.86
C ARG A 37 5.44 10.68 63.50
N GLU A 38 4.73 11.80 63.36
CA GLU A 38 3.38 11.97 63.91
C GLU A 38 2.37 11.02 63.23
N VAL A 39 2.38 10.94 61.91
CA VAL A 39 1.50 10.03 61.14
C VAL A 39 1.75 8.58 61.51
N VAL A 40 3.01 8.16 61.58
CA VAL A 40 3.36 6.78 61.99
C VAL A 40 2.91 6.48 63.41
N PHE A 41 3.03 7.45 64.32
CA PHE A 41 2.57 7.32 65.70
C PHE A 41 1.05 7.12 65.80
N VAL A 42 0.27 7.96 65.12
CA VAL A 42 -1.20 7.87 65.11
C VAL A 42 -1.68 6.58 64.44
N VAL A 43 -1.09 6.20 63.31
CA VAL A 43 -1.51 4.99 62.58
C VAL A 43 -1.23 3.72 63.38
N ARG A 44 -0.11 3.67 64.12
CA ARG A 44 0.21 2.55 65.01
C ARG A 44 -0.75 2.45 66.21
N GLN A 45 -1.30 3.56 66.70
CA GLN A 45 -2.33 3.53 67.75
C GLN A 45 -3.67 2.98 67.23
N LEU A 46 -3.98 3.21 65.95
CA LEU A 46 -5.25 2.78 65.35
C LEU A 46 -5.24 1.31 64.91
N LYS A 47 -4.10 0.77 64.45
CA LYS A 47 -3.94 -0.65 64.14
C LYS A 47 -2.53 -1.15 64.51
N PRO A 48 -2.40 -2.11 65.45
CA PRO A 48 -1.11 -2.75 65.72
C PRO A 48 -0.76 -3.71 64.58
N GLY A 49 0.19 -3.32 63.71
CA GLY A 49 0.64 -4.12 62.58
C GLY A 49 1.67 -3.39 61.72
N PRO A 50 2.26 -4.04 60.71
CA PRO A 50 3.17 -3.40 59.76
C PRO A 50 2.43 -2.32 58.96
N VAL A 51 2.94 -1.08 59.01
CA VAL A 51 2.37 0.09 58.31
C VAL A 51 3.16 0.32 57.01
N VAL A 52 2.46 0.30 55.88
CA VAL A 52 3.01 0.70 54.56
C VAL A 52 2.35 2.02 54.16
N ALA A 53 3.16 3.05 53.94
CA ALA A 53 2.69 4.36 53.51
C ALA A 53 3.34 4.74 52.17
N PHE A 54 2.54 5.29 51.26
CA PHE A 54 3.01 5.86 50.00
C PHE A 54 3.05 7.38 50.15
N TYR A 55 4.24 7.97 50.05
CA TYR A 55 4.45 9.41 50.07
C TYR A 55 4.86 9.88 48.68
N THR A 56 4.09 10.80 48.10
CA THR A 56 4.41 11.42 46.81
C THR A 56 4.73 12.90 47.03
N GLY A 57 5.96 13.31 46.73
CA GLY A 57 6.30 14.73 46.73
C GLY A 57 5.61 15.48 45.59
N LYS A 58 5.26 16.75 45.81
CA LYS A 58 4.65 17.62 44.79
C LYS A 58 5.59 17.92 43.61
N PHE A 59 6.90 17.77 43.81
CA PHE A 59 7.93 18.06 42.82
C PHE A 59 8.83 16.84 42.60
N ASN A 60 9.02 16.47 41.33
CA ASN A 60 9.96 15.42 40.92
C ASN A 60 11.40 15.99 41.00
N PRO A 61 12.32 15.38 41.78
CA PRO A 61 13.69 15.88 41.92
C PRO A 61 14.57 15.67 40.69
N VAL A 62 14.11 14.91 39.69
CA VAL A 62 14.87 14.67 38.47
C VAL A 62 14.63 15.82 37.49
N VAL A 63 15.65 16.65 37.27
CA VAL A 63 15.70 17.59 36.15
C VAL A 63 15.89 16.77 34.87
N VAL A 64 14.78 16.30 34.30
CA VAL A 64 14.79 15.68 32.97
C VAL A 64 14.97 16.81 31.97
N GLU A 65 16.16 16.92 31.39
CA GLU A 65 16.39 17.80 30.24
C GLU A 65 15.54 17.27 29.08
N LYS A 66 14.39 17.92 28.85
CA LYS A 66 13.46 17.51 27.81
C LYS A 66 14.10 17.85 26.48
N VAL A 67 14.81 16.88 25.89
CA VAL A 67 15.30 16.98 24.52
C VAL A 67 14.08 17.11 23.63
N GLU A 68 13.85 18.31 23.10
CA GLU A 68 12.85 18.53 22.06
C GLU A 68 13.35 17.86 20.79
N PHE A 69 12.92 16.61 20.59
CA PHE A 69 13.08 15.95 19.30
C PHE A 69 12.26 16.75 18.28
N VAL A 70 12.94 17.55 17.46
CA VAL A 70 12.32 18.08 16.25
C VAL A 70 11.91 16.85 15.43
N PRO A 71 10.62 16.70 15.08
CA PRO A 71 10.20 15.61 14.22
C PRO A 71 11.03 15.72 12.94
N ILE A 72 11.86 14.72 12.67
CA ILE A 72 12.54 14.60 11.39
C ILE A 72 11.41 14.45 10.37
N LYS A 73 11.00 15.56 9.77
CA LYS A 73 10.13 15.51 8.60
C LYS A 73 10.95 14.78 7.55
N PRO A 74 10.50 13.62 7.05
CA PRO A 74 11.21 12.98 5.96
C PRO A 74 11.36 14.03 4.87
N HIS A 75 12.59 14.20 4.36
CA HIS A 75 12.77 14.97 3.14
C HIS A 75 11.77 14.42 2.13
N PRO A 76 11.02 15.26 1.39
CA PRO A 76 10.19 14.79 0.31
C PRO A 76 11.14 14.13 -0.68
N VAL A 77 11.28 12.81 -0.60
CA VAL A 77 11.93 12.01 -1.62
C VAL A 77 11.21 12.41 -2.90
N PRO A 78 11.92 12.83 -3.96
CA PRO A 78 11.30 13.02 -5.25
C PRO A 78 10.60 11.70 -5.56
N ARG A 79 9.28 11.68 -5.45
CA ARG A 79 8.50 10.55 -5.93
C ARG A 79 8.71 10.63 -7.42
N ASP A 80 9.58 9.78 -7.96
CA ASP A 80 9.62 9.58 -9.40
C ASP A 80 8.18 9.35 -9.81
N LEU A 81 7.60 10.31 -10.54
CA LEU A 81 6.15 10.34 -10.74
C LEU A 81 5.68 9.11 -11.51
N GLY A 82 6.61 8.33 -12.06
CA GLY A 82 6.33 7.19 -12.90
C GLY A 82 5.73 7.68 -14.22
N ILE A 83 5.65 6.77 -15.16
CA ILE A 83 5.08 7.00 -16.46
C ILE A 83 3.65 6.50 -16.40
N MET A 84 2.70 7.40 -16.64
CA MET A 84 1.27 7.10 -16.71
C MET A 84 0.90 6.76 -18.15
N VAL A 85 0.53 5.50 -18.40
CA VAL A 85 0.02 5.06 -19.71
C VAL A 85 -1.49 4.95 -19.60
N VAL A 86 -2.18 5.74 -20.42
CA VAL A 86 -3.64 5.72 -20.50
C VAL A 86 -4.03 5.02 -21.79
N SER A 87 -4.73 3.89 -21.67
CA SER A 87 -5.29 3.16 -22.79
C SER A 87 -6.82 3.26 -22.82
N SER A 88 -7.46 2.69 -23.84
CA SER A 88 -8.92 2.73 -23.95
C SER A 88 -9.56 1.88 -22.85
N GLY A 89 -8.96 0.74 -22.52
CA GLY A 89 -9.50 -0.19 -21.54
C GLY A 89 -8.74 -0.30 -20.22
N ALA A 90 -7.60 0.36 -20.04
CA ALA A 90 -6.79 0.25 -18.83
C ALA A 90 -5.96 1.52 -18.55
N LEU A 91 -5.55 1.65 -17.28
CA LEU A 91 -4.63 2.64 -16.77
C LEU A 91 -3.43 1.92 -16.20
N PHE A 92 -2.25 2.40 -16.56
CA PHE A 92 -0.99 1.86 -16.05
C PHE A 92 -0.12 2.99 -15.55
N ARG A 93 0.65 2.67 -14.52
CA ARG A 93 1.71 3.52 -14.01
C ARG A 93 2.93 2.66 -13.78
N PHE A 94 4.02 2.98 -14.45
CA PHE A 94 5.27 2.24 -14.31
C PHE A 94 6.36 3.16 -13.77
N SER A 95 7.21 2.63 -12.90
CA SER A 95 8.40 3.34 -12.41
C SER A 95 9.61 2.42 -12.48
N GLY A 96 10.73 2.96 -12.96
CA GLY A 96 11.97 2.23 -13.11
C GLY A 96 11.84 1.04 -14.06
N VAL A 97 11.40 1.28 -15.29
CA VAL A 97 11.42 0.27 -16.36
C VAL A 97 12.81 0.22 -16.97
N PHE A 98 13.43 -0.96 -17.02
CA PHE A 98 14.72 -1.14 -17.64
C PHE A 98 14.86 -2.53 -18.27
N ALA A 99 15.58 -2.61 -19.38
CA ALA A 99 16.07 -3.87 -19.91
C ALA A 99 17.51 -4.10 -19.45
N ALA A 100 17.81 -5.31 -19.00
CA ALA A 100 19.13 -5.73 -18.57
C ALA A 100 19.57 -6.93 -19.40
N THR A 101 20.75 -6.82 -20.01
CA THR A 101 21.50 -7.92 -20.61
C THR A 101 22.69 -8.25 -19.71
N THR A 102 23.43 -9.32 -20.03
CA THR A 102 24.61 -9.77 -19.26
C THR A 102 25.66 -8.67 -19.02
N THR A 103 25.72 -7.66 -19.89
CA THR A 103 26.77 -6.62 -19.83
C THR A 103 26.25 -5.18 -19.82
N ARG A 104 24.94 -4.96 -20.07
CA ARG A 104 24.38 -3.60 -20.22
C ARG A 104 23.00 -3.50 -19.58
N ARG A 105 22.66 -2.29 -19.16
CA ARG A 105 21.34 -1.91 -18.67
C ARG A 105 20.86 -0.66 -19.38
N ALA A 106 19.69 -0.74 -20.01
CA ALA A 106 19.03 0.36 -20.69
C ALA A 106 17.78 0.75 -19.88
N LEU A 107 17.66 2.02 -19.52
CA LEU A 107 16.55 2.56 -18.74
C LEU A 107 15.53 3.22 -19.67
N PHE A 108 14.27 2.82 -19.57
CA PHE A 108 13.19 3.29 -20.43
C PHE A 108 12.29 4.25 -19.66
N ASN A 109 12.62 5.53 -19.74
CA ASN A 109 11.86 6.61 -19.08
C ASN A 109 10.83 7.29 -20.01
N GLN A 110 10.71 6.84 -21.25
CA GLN A 110 9.79 7.40 -22.23
C GLN A 110 8.41 6.72 -22.15
N LEU A 111 7.36 7.48 -22.47
CA LEU A 111 6.00 6.97 -22.53
C LEU A 111 5.88 5.92 -23.65
N PRO A 112 5.59 4.64 -23.35
CA PRO A 112 5.36 3.64 -24.38
C PRO A 112 4.08 3.95 -25.15
N MET A 113 4.01 3.48 -26.40
CA MET A 113 2.82 3.58 -27.22
C MET A 113 1.94 2.35 -27.01
N VAL A 114 0.63 2.54 -26.89
CA VAL A 114 -0.32 1.41 -26.90
C VAL A 114 -0.48 0.95 -28.36
N ALA A 115 -0.02 -0.25 -28.67
CA ALA A 115 0.07 -0.78 -30.03
C ALA A 115 -1.24 -1.45 -30.48
N ASP A 116 -1.82 -2.28 -29.62
CA ASP A 116 -3.07 -3.01 -29.87
C ASP A 116 -3.80 -3.24 -28.54
N GLU A 117 -5.13 -3.28 -28.57
CA GLU A 117 -5.96 -3.65 -27.44
C GLU A 117 -7.10 -4.57 -27.90
N ARG A 118 -7.10 -5.80 -27.39
CA ARG A 118 -8.10 -6.81 -27.74
C ARG A 118 -9.01 -7.06 -26.56
N PHE A 119 -10.30 -6.90 -26.80
CA PHE A 119 -11.33 -7.10 -25.78
C PHE A 119 -12.19 -8.31 -26.13
N THR A 120 -12.39 -9.17 -25.14
CA THR A 120 -13.35 -10.27 -25.20
C THR A 120 -14.32 -10.20 -24.01
N ARG A 121 -15.38 -11.03 -24.03
CA ARG A 121 -16.39 -11.12 -22.96
C ARG A 121 -15.80 -11.34 -21.56
N ARG A 122 -14.66 -12.03 -21.46
CA ARG A 122 -14.06 -12.44 -20.18
C ARG A 122 -12.56 -12.16 -20.10
N SER A 123 -11.96 -11.56 -21.12
CA SER A 123 -10.55 -11.24 -21.10
C SER A 123 -10.26 -9.96 -21.87
N MET A 124 -9.11 -9.37 -21.58
CA MET A 124 -8.59 -8.22 -22.29
C MET A 124 -7.10 -8.42 -22.46
N SER A 125 -6.56 -8.07 -23.62
CA SER A 125 -5.12 -7.99 -23.85
C SER A 125 -4.78 -6.54 -24.23
N THR A 126 -3.77 -5.98 -23.57
CA THR A 126 -3.20 -4.67 -23.92
C THR A 126 -1.75 -4.84 -24.31
N LYS A 127 -1.42 -4.48 -25.54
CA LYS A 127 -0.06 -4.50 -26.07
C LYS A 127 0.53 -3.09 -26.05
N MET A 128 1.72 -2.97 -25.49
CA MET A 128 2.47 -1.72 -25.38
C MET A 128 3.82 -1.85 -26.06
N ALA A 129 4.13 -0.94 -26.96
CA ALA A 129 5.40 -0.86 -27.65
C ALA A 129 6.32 0.14 -26.95
N TYR A 130 7.47 -0.36 -26.50
CA TYR A 130 8.67 0.43 -26.21
C TYR A 130 9.51 0.52 -27.48
N THR A 131 10.60 1.29 -27.45
CA THR A 131 11.47 1.48 -28.63
C THR A 131 12.11 0.17 -29.10
N ASP A 132 12.38 -0.75 -28.16
CA ASP A 132 13.22 -1.93 -28.42
C ASP A 132 12.47 -3.26 -28.22
N PHE A 133 11.32 -3.23 -27.55
CA PHE A 133 10.52 -4.42 -27.22
C PHE A 133 9.04 -4.05 -27.03
N GLU A 134 8.17 -5.05 -27.00
CA GLU A 134 6.76 -4.88 -26.72
C GLU A 134 6.35 -5.72 -25.49
N LEU A 135 5.44 -5.21 -24.68
CA LEU A 135 4.84 -5.91 -23.55
C LEU A 135 3.37 -6.15 -23.83
N GLU A 136 2.91 -7.38 -23.60
CA GLU A 136 1.50 -7.74 -23.68
C GLU A 136 0.97 -8.15 -22.31
N PHE A 137 -0.02 -7.40 -21.81
CA PHE A 137 -0.69 -7.65 -20.55
C PHE A 137 -2.00 -8.39 -20.80
N ASN A 138 -2.11 -9.61 -20.29
CA ASN A 138 -3.30 -10.43 -20.42
C ASN A 138 -4.12 -10.39 -19.12
N PHE A 139 -5.35 -9.93 -19.24
CA PHE A 139 -6.32 -9.81 -18.15
C PHE A 139 -7.46 -10.82 -18.31
N SER A 140 -7.89 -11.41 -17.20
CA SER A 140 -9.13 -12.17 -17.11
C SER A 140 -10.14 -11.48 -16.18
N PHE A 141 -11.40 -11.46 -16.58
CA PHE A 141 -12.50 -10.85 -15.86
C PHE A 141 -13.38 -11.93 -15.22
N ARG A 142 -13.62 -11.78 -13.92
CA ARG A 142 -14.47 -12.62 -13.09
C ARG A 142 -15.60 -11.78 -12.50
N ASP A 143 -16.58 -12.43 -11.89
CA ASP A 143 -17.74 -11.74 -11.33
C ASP A 143 -17.32 -10.76 -10.22
N GLU A 144 -16.38 -11.17 -9.35
CA GLU A 144 -15.93 -10.38 -8.18
C GLU A 144 -14.78 -9.40 -8.49
N GLY A 145 -14.19 -9.44 -9.68
CA GLY A 145 -13.06 -8.59 -10.02
C GLY A 145 -12.31 -9.02 -11.27
N TRP A 146 -11.10 -8.51 -11.41
CA TRP A 146 -10.22 -8.75 -12.55
C TRP A 146 -8.89 -9.32 -12.08
N LEU A 147 -8.24 -10.08 -12.96
CA LEU A 147 -6.93 -10.68 -12.74
C LEU A 147 -6.03 -10.37 -13.94
N ILE A 148 -4.74 -10.27 -13.68
CA ILE A 148 -3.65 -10.31 -14.65
C ILE A 148 -3.18 -11.76 -14.66
N ASP A 149 -3.45 -12.47 -15.75
CA ASP A 149 -3.05 -13.86 -15.87
C ASP A 149 -1.53 -13.93 -16.08
N ASN A 150 -1.02 -13.17 -17.06
CA ASN A 150 0.38 -13.16 -17.43
C ASN A 150 0.77 -11.87 -18.15
N VAL A 151 2.08 -11.62 -18.16
CA VAL A 151 2.72 -10.56 -18.93
C VAL A 151 3.72 -11.21 -19.87
N ALA A 152 3.56 -10.99 -21.17
CA ALA A 152 4.45 -11.50 -22.20
C ALA A 152 5.37 -10.39 -22.73
N LEU A 153 6.61 -10.75 -23.00
CA LEU A 153 7.61 -9.93 -23.68
C LEU A 153 7.66 -10.38 -25.13
N LEU A 154 7.46 -9.44 -26.06
CA LEU A 154 7.56 -9.68 -27.49
C LEU A 154 8.70 -8.86 -28.10
N GLU A 155 9.45 -9.48 -29.00
CA GLU A 155 10.48 -8.85 -29.80
C GLU A 155 10.19 -9.16 -31.27
N ALA A 156 10.12 -8.12 -32.11
CA ALA A 156 9.74 -8.25 -33.53
C ALA A 156 8.41 -9.01 -33.76
N GLY A 157 7.47 -8.91 -32.82
CA GLY A 157 6.15 -9.55 -32.91
C GLY A 157 6.10 -11.01 -32.46
N GLU A 158 7.21 -11.61 -32.05
CA GLU A 158 7.24 -12.97 -31.48
C GLU A 158 7.36 -12.92 -29.95
N GLU A 159 6.65 -13.81 -29.26
CA GLU A 159 6.80 -13.99 -27.80
C GLU A 159 8.16 -14.60 -27.49
N VAL A 160 8.96 -13.89 -26.70
CA VAL A 160 10.31 -14.29 -26.29
C VAL A 160 10.42 -14.59 -24.80
N GLY A 161 9.47 -14.11 -23.99
CA GLY A 161 9.43 -14.37 -22.55
C GLY A 161 8.03 -14.18 -21.99
N ARG A 162 7.75 -14.86 -20.87
CA ARG A 162 6.45 -14.79 -20.18
C ARG A 162 6.62 -14.90 -18.68
N THR A 163 5.87 -14.08 -17.95
CA THR A 163 5.77 -14.17 -16.49
C THR A 163 4.30 -14.31 -16.10
N ASP A 164 3.97 -15.45 -15.50
CA ASP A 164 2.65 -15.69 -14.92
C ASP A 164 2.53 -14.92 -13.59
N MET A 165 1.43 -14.18 -13.42
CA MET A 165 1.23 -13.36 -12.22
C MET A 165 0.06 -13.90 -11.40
N GLY A 166 -1.10 -14.14 -12.02
CA GLY A 166 -2.31 -14.59 -11.32
C GLY A 166 -2.77 -13.62 -10.22
N VAL A 167 -2.46 -12.33 -10.35
CA VAL A 167 -2.76 -11.29 -9.36
C VAL A 167 -3.87 -10.38 -9.86
N GLY A 168 -4.60 -9.73 -8.98
CA GLY A 168 -5.60 -8.76 -9.41
C GLY A 168 -6.31 -8.10 -8.25
N ALA A 169 -7.40 -7.43 -8.57
CA ALA A 169 -8.15 -6.63 -7.62
C ALA A 169 -9.65 -6.70 -7.91
N PRO A 170 -10.49 -6.34 -6.92
CA PRO A 170 -11.91 -6.11 -7.15
C PRO A 170 -12.16 -5.03 -8.21
N TRP A 171 -13.38 -5.01 -8.75
CA TRP A 171 -13.81 -3.94 -9.66
C TRP A 171 -13.63 -2.55 -9.03
N ASN A 172 -13.24 -1.57 -9.86
CA ASN A 172 -12.95 -0.18 -9.44
C ASN A 172 -11.72 -0.01 -8.54
N TRP A 173 -10.95 -1.07 -8.28
CA TRP A 173 -9.69 -1.00 -7.54
C TRP A 173 -8.49 -1.14 -8.50
N SER A 174 -7.39 -0.51 -8.13
CA SER A 174 -6.10 -0.63 -8.80
C SER A 174 -5.21 -1.61 -8.04
N TYR A 175 -4.39 -2.37 -8.75
CA TYR A 175 -3.37 -3.23 -8.16
C TYR A 175 -2.04 -2.48 -8.15
N VAL A 176 -1.40 -2.35 -6.99
CA VAL A 176 -0.13 -1.64 -6.80
C VAL A 176 0.91 -2.60 -6.28
N CYS A 177 2.09 -2.63 -6.89
CA CYS A 177 3.21 -3.41 -6.39
C CYS A 177 4.53 -2.66 -6.45
N GLY A 178 5.31 -2.82 -5.38
CA GLY A 178 6.69 -2.35 -5.28
C GLY A 178 7.73 -3.45 -5.45
N GLU A 179 7.31 -4.71 -5.58
CA GLU A 179 8.22 -5.81 -5.94
C GLU A 179 8.46 -5.77 -7.46
N PRO A 180 9.72 -5.89 -7.91
CA PRO A 180 10.06 -5.77 -9.31
C PRO A 180 9.46 -6.93 -10.12
N LEU A 181 8.66 -6.60 -11.13
CA LEU A 181 8.21 -7.58 -12.12
C LEU A 181 9.36 -7.81 -13.11
N VAL A 182 9.90 -9.03 -13.13
CA VAL A 182 10.98 -9.43 -14.04
C VAL A 182 10.41 -10.38 -15.08
N ILE A 183 10.57 -10.03 -16.35
CA ILE A 183 10.28 -10.91 -17.49
C ILE A 183 11.62 -11.26 -18.15
N VAL A 184 11.96 -12.55 -18.14
CA VAL A 184 13.21 -13.05 -18.72
C VAL A 184 12.96 -13.49 -20.15
N ASN A 185 13.75 -12.97 -21.08
CA ASN A 185 13.81 -13.44 -22.45
C ASN A 185 14.51 -14.82 -22.47
N THR A 186 13.80 -15.81 -22.96
CA THR A 186 14.25 -17.21 -22.99
C THR A 186 15.27 -17.50 -24.09
N ARG A 187 15.40 -16.61 -25.08
CA ARG A 187 16.32 -16.78 -26.22
C ARG A 187 17.75 -16.38 -25.89
N ASP A 188 17.93 -15.25 -25.23
CA ASP A 188 19.25 -14.63 -25.00
C ASP A 188 19.59 -14.45 -23.50
N GLY A 189 18.64 -14.72 -22.59
CA GLY A 189 18.82 -14.53 -21.15
C GLY A 189 18.78 -13.06 -20.72
N SER A 190 18.41 -12.13 -21.60
CA SER A 190 18.11 -10.76 -21.22
C SER A 190 16.83 -10.71 -20.38
N SER A 191 16.59 -9.59 -19.70
CA SER A 191 15.37 -9.41 -18.91
C SER A 191 14.86 -7.99 -18.95
N VAL A 192 13.54 -7.84 -18.99
CA VAL A 192 12.86 -6.57 -18.78
C VAL A 192 12.34 -6.55 -17.35
N THR A 193 12.68 -5.50 -16.61
CA THR A 193 12.27 -5.33 -15.22
C THR A 193 11.49 -4.05 -15.04
N ILE A 194 10.36 -4.14 -14.35
CA ILE A 194 9.54 -3.00 -13.93
C ILE A 194 9.62 -2.91 -12.41
N SER A 195 10.27 -1.87 -11.87
CA SER A 195 10.56 -1.78 -10.44
C SER A 195 9.32 -1.55 -9.59
N GLN A 196 8.41 -0.69 -10.04
CA GLN A 196 7.13 -0.47 -9.39
C GLN A 196 6.04 -0.30 -10.45
N TYR A 197 4.86 -0.86 -10.18
CA TYR A 197 3.75 -0.78 -11.12
C TYR A 197 2.41 -0.60 -10.39
N GLN A 198 1.53 0.18 -11.00
CA GLN A 198 0.13 0.31 -10.61
C GLN A 198 -0.76 0.15 -11.84
N ILE A 199 -1.70 -0.77 -11.80
CA ILE A 199 -2.50 -1.19 -12.96
C ILE A 199 -3.97 -1.21 -12.58
N GLN A 200 -4.82 -0.71 -13.46
CA GLN A 200 -6.26 -0.77 -13.32
C GLN A 200 -6.96 -0.85 -14.67
N PRO A 201 -7.69 -1.94 -14.97
CA PRO A 201 -8.59 -1.96 -16.11
C PRO A 201 -9.75 -0.97 -15.88
N ARG A 202 -10.09 -0.23 -16.93
CA ARG A 202 -11.16 0.78 -17.00
C ARG A 202 -12.51 0.19 -17.40
N VAL A 203 -12.63 -1.13 -17.40
CA VAL A 203 -13.90 -1.81 -17.65
C VAL A 203 -14.78 -1.60 -16.40
N THR A 204 -15.87 -0.85 -16.57
CA THR A 204 -16.90 -0.72 -15.54
C THR A 204 -17.84 -1.92 -15.62
N GLU A 205 -18.20 -2.45 -14.46
CA GLU A 205 -19.11 -3.56 -14.14
C GLU A 205 -19.97 -4.15 -15.28
N PHE A 206 -19.96 -5.49 -15.40
CA PHE A 206 -20.74 -6.25 -16.37
C PHE A 206 -22.26 -6.12 -16.10
N ARG A 207 -22.99 -5.36 -16.93
CA ARG A 207 -24.46 -5.48 -16.98
C ARG A 207 -24.86 -6.67 -17.87
N ARG A 208 -25.88 -7.42 -17.45
CA ARG A 208 -26.45 -8.63 -18.09
C ARG A 208 -26.77 -8.49 -19.60
N ASP A 209 -26.73 -7.30 -20.16
CA ASP A 209 -27.11 -7.00 -21.54
C ASP A 209 -25.94 -7.03 -22.54
N GLY A 210 -24.72 -7.38 -22.10
CA GLY A 210 -23.60 -7.68 -23.02
C GLY A 210 -22.95 -6.47 -23.70
N HIS A 211 -23.22 -5.25 -23.23
CA HIS A 211 -22.62 -4.02 -23.76
C HIS A 211 -21.59 -3.42 -22.81
N TYR A 212 -20.38 -3.20 -23.30
CA TYR A 212 -19.33 -2.45 -22.60
C TYR A 212 -19.64 -0.96 -22.64
N ARG A 213 -19.57 -0.28 -21.48
CA ARG A 213 -19.41 1.18 -21.45
C ARG A 213 -17.97 1.48 -21.05
N VAL A 214 -17.13 1.72 -22.04
CA VAL A 214 -15.87 2.46 -21.81
C VAL A 214 -16.29 3.89 -21.47
N PRO A 215 -15.88 4.47 -20.32
CA PRO A 215 -16.08 5.89 -20.08
C PRO A 215 -15.42 6.63 -21.24
N ARG A 216 -16.19 7.44 -21.97
CA ARG A 216 -15.78 8.20 -23.16
C ARG A 216 -14.66 9.17 -22.77
N ALA A 217 -13.44 8.66 -22.61
CA ALA A 217 -12.26 9.47 -22.50
C ALA A 217 -12.01 10.07 -23.88
N HIS A 218 -11.85 11.39 -23.89
CA HIS A 218 -11.57 12.21 -25.06
C HIS A 218 -10.49 11.59 -25.95
N LEU A 219 -10.92 10.85 -26.97
CA LEU A 219 -10.15 10.58 -28.18
C LEU A 219 -10.08 11.88 -28.99
N THR A 220 -9.33 12.86 -28.50
CA THR A 220 -9.05 14.09 -29.26
C THR A 220 -7.55 14.36 -29.25
N SER A 221 -6.74 13.45 -29.79
CA SER A 221 -5.47 13.79 -30.47
C SER A 221 -4.77 12.63 -31.18
N TYR A 222 -5.45 11.64 -31.76
CA TYR A 222 -4.80 10.74 -32.73
C TYR A 222 -5.77 10.42 -33.87
N ARG A 223 -5.98 11.41 -34.76
CA ARG A 223 -6.55 11.16 -36.08
C ARG A 223 -5.44 10.54 -36.92
N LYS A 224 -5.40 9.20 -36.97
CA LYS A 224 -4.75 8.48 -38.05
C LYS A 224 -5.50 8.84 -39.34
N GLN A 225 -4.81 9.48 -40.27
CA GLN A 225 -5.28 9.77 -41.60
C GLN A 225 -4.78 8.61 -42.47
N GLY A 226 -5.70 7.78 -42.96
CA GLY A 226 -5.37 6.69 -43.86
C GLY A 226 -6.24 5.46 -43.63
N GLU A 227 -6.70 4.89 -44.75
CA GLU A 227 -7.42 3.62 -44.91
C GLU A 227 -8.93 3.66 -44.66
N ASP A 228 -9.64 4.10 -45.69
CA ASP A 228 -10.88 3.44 -46.10
C ASP A 228 -10.55 2.67 -47.39
N ALA A 229 -10.57 1.35 -47.30
CA ALA A 229 -10.56 0.42 -48.42
C ALA A 229 -11.85 -0.39 -48.32
N GLY A 230 -12.69 -0.30 -49.35
CA GLY A 230 -13.81 -1.18 -49.63
C GLY A 230 -14.03 -1.10 -51.15
N ASP A 231 -13.65 -2.15 -51.88
CA ASP A 231 -14.49 -3.30 -52.29
C ASP A 231 -15.55 -2.91 -53.34
N GLU A 232 -15.21 -3.07 -54.63
CA GLU A 232 -16.18 -3.34 -55.70
C GLU A 232 -15.55 -4.25 -56.78
N ASP A 233 -16.02 -5.51 -56.75
CA ASP A 233 -16.59 -6.33 -57.83
C ASP A 233 -15.83 -6.69 -59.12
N GLU A 234 -16.10 -7.94 -59.52
CA GLU A 234 -15.50 -8.75 -60.57
C GLU A 234 -16.08 -8.41 -61.96
N GLY A 235 -15.22 -8.19 -62.97
CA GLY A 235 -15.66 -7.85 -64.31
C GLY A 235 -14.58 -8.02 -65.40
N ASP A 236 -14.63 -9.17 -66.05
CA ASP A 236 -13.87 -9.64 -67.21
C ASP A 236 -13.77 -8.64 -68.39
N LYS A 237 -12.57 -8.43 -68.97
CA LYS A 237 -12.35 -8.17 -70.41
C LYS A 237 -10.87 -8.14 -70.84
N LYS A 238 -10.62 -8.83 -71.96
CA LYS A 238 -9.40 -8.94 -72.78
C LYS A 238 -8.95 -7.62 -73.46
N GLY A 239 -7.66 -7.57 -73.82
CA GLY A 239 -7.06 -6.72 -74.87
C GLY A 239 -5.76 -6.06 -74.39
N GLU A 240 -4.58 -6.63 -74.63
CA GLU A 240 -3.72 -6.48 -75.81
C GLU A 240 -2.98 -5.12 -75.88
N ALA A 241 -1.67 -5.18 -76.10
CA ALA A 241 -0.70 -4.10 -75.98
C ALA A 241 -0.60 -3.22 -77.24
N SER A 242 -0.23 -1.94 -77.09
CA SER A 242 0.65 -1.23 -78.04
C SER A 242 1.14 0.12 -77.50
N GLU A 243 2.39 0.42 -77.88
CA GLU A 243 3.18 1.61 -77.62
C GLU A 243 2.69 2.87 -78.38
N GLY A 244 3.08 4.05 -77.85
CA GLY A 244 3.52 5.24 -78.61
C GLY A 244 2.49 6.14 -79.26
N GLU A 245 2.39 7.41 -78.80
CA GLU A 245 2.52 8.63 -79.63
C GLU A 245 2.32 9.91 -78.77
N GLU A 246 2.99 10.98 -79.20
CA GLU A 246 3.33 12.22 -78.49
C GLU A 246 2.65 13.43 -79.19
N GLU A 247 1.88 14.28 -78.47
CA GLU A 247 1.58 15.72 -78.77
C GLU A 247 0.51 16.31 -77.80
N PRO A 248 0.26 17.63 -77.68
CA PRO A 248 1.09 18.83 -77.44
C PRO A 248 0.68 19.57 -76.10
N PRO A 249 1.28 20.72 -75.70
CA PRO A 249 1.27 21.18 -74.30
C PRO A 249 -0.02 21.85 -73.81
N ALA A 250 -0.27 21.71 -72.50
CA ALA A 250 -1.41 22.27 -71.77
C ALA A 250 -1.37 23.81 -71.63
N PRO A 251 -2.52 24.50 -71.60
CA PRO A 251 -2.61 25.94 -71.36
C PRO A 251 -2.22 26.32 -69.91
N PRO A 252 -1.72 27.55 -69.67
CA PRO A 252 -1.26 27.97 -68.36
C PRO A 252 -2.41 28.10 -67.33
N PRO A 253 -2.16 27.79 -66.04
CA PRO A 253 -3.16 27.91 -64.99
C PRO A 253 -3.48 29.38 -64.66
N PRO A 254 -4.73 29.73 -64.31
CA PRO A 254 -5.12 31.08 -63.89
C PRO A 254 -4.54 31.45 -62.51
N PRO A 255 -4.38 32.75 -62.20
CA PRO A 255 -3.77 33.23 -60.96
C PRO A 255 -4.61 32.90 -59.71
N PRO A 256 -3.97 32.74 -58.53
CA PRO A 256 -4.67 32.40 -57.30
C PRO A 256 -5.57 33.54 -56.79
N PRO A 257 -6.73 33.23 -56.18
CA PRO A 257 -7.60 34.24 -55.59
C PRO A 257 -6.99 34.84 -54.30
N PRO A 258 -7.31 36.11 -53.96
CA PRO A 258 -6.78 36.78 -52.77
C PRO A 258 -7.32 36.15 -51.46
N PRO A 259 -6.56 36.21 -50.36
CA PRO A 259 -6.99 35.66 -49.07
C PRO A 259 -8.16 36.46 -48.48
N PRO A 260 -9.13 35.80 -47.82
CA PRO A 260 -10.25 36.48 -47.17
C PRO A 260 -9.78 37.24 -45.90
N PRO A 261 -10.44 38.35 -45.55
CA PRO A 261 -10.06 39.15 -44.39
C PRO A 261 -10.28 38.41 -43.06
N PRO A 262 -9.49 38.70 -42.02
CA PRO A 262 -9.64 38.09 -40.70
C PRO A 262 -10.97 38.46 -40.05
N ARG A 263 -11.67 37.47 -39.48
CA ARG A 263 -12.93 37.68 -38.77
C ARG A 263 -12.68 38.44 -37.44
N PRO A 264 -13.57 39.37 -37.05
CA PRO A 264 -13.48 40.02 -35.74
C PRO A 264 -13.83 39.04 -34.60
N PRO A 265 -13.29 39.27 -33.38
CA PRO A 265 -13.57 38.41 -32.23
C PRO A 265 -15.02 38.61 -31.73
N PRO A 266 -15.70 37.54 -31.25
CA PRO A 266 -17.05 37.66 -30.70
C PRO A 266 -17.04 38.35 -29.33
N SER A 267 -17.98 39.27 -29.13
CA SER A 267 -18.28 39.91 -27.84
C SER A 267 -19.07 38.98 -26.91
N PRO A 268 -18.98 39.18 -25.58
CA PRO A 268 -19.49 38.25 -24.57
C PRO A 268 -20.94 38.57 -24.20
N GLY A 269 -21.80 37.55 -24.14
CA GLY A 269 -23.15 37.70 -23.58
C GLY A 269 -24.07 36.51 -23.82
N ASP A 270 -24.26 35.73 -22.75
CA ASP A 270 -25.46 35.02 -22.32
C ASP A 270 -26.09 33.93 -23.23
N GLY A 271 -25.75 32.68 -22.90
CA GLY A 271 -26.49 31.47 -23.28
C GLY A 271 -26.62 30.49 -22.10
N PRO A 272 -27.63 29.60 -22.09
CA PRO A 272 -28.11 28.90 -20.90
C PRO A 272 -27.09 27.91 -20.32
N LYS A 273 -27.11 27.76 -18.99
CA LYS A 273 -26.24 26.88 -18.21
C LYS A 273 -26.55 25.41 -18.51
N GLU A 274 -25.93 24.88 -19.57
CA GLU A 274 -25.83 23.45 -19.84
C GLU A 274 -25.04 22.80 -18.68
N PRO A 275 -25.49 21.68 -18.09
CA PRO A 275 -24.77 21.07 -16.99
C PRO A 275 -23.41 20.59 -17.51
N ALA A 276 -22.36 21.22 -16.99
CA ALA A 276 -20.98 20.85 -17.28
C ALA A 276 -20.79 19.33 -17.13
N PRO A 277 -20.16 18.64 -18.10
CA PRO A 277 -19.71 17.28 -17.88
C PRO A 277 -18.71 17.32 -16.71
N SER A 278 -18.88 16.40 -15.75
CA SER A 278 -17.94 16.23 -14.65
C SER A 278 -16.61 15.69 -15.18
N ASP A 279 -15.77 16.58 -15.70
CA ASP A 279 -14.38 16.32 -16.07
C ASP A 279 -13.55 16.19 -14.79
N GLY A 280 -13.61 15.00 -14.17
CA GLY A 280 -12.64 14.59 -13.18
C GLY A 280 -11.33 14.18 -13.87
N PRO A 281 -10.15 14.48 -13.29
CA PRO A 281 -8.90 13.94 -13.79
C PRO A 281 -8.96 12.40 -13.84
N LEU A 282 -8.37 11.79 -14.87
CA LEU A 282 -8.19 10.34 -14.98
C LEU A 282 -7.37 9.86 -13.78
N CYS A 283 -8.04 9.31 -12.78
CA CYS A 283 -7.42 8.85 -11.54
C CYS A 283 -7.60 7.35 -11.36
N PHE A 284 -6.64 6.74 -10.69
CA PHE A 284 -6.81 5.38 -10.18
C PHE A 284 -7.89 5.36 -9.09
N GLY A 285 -8.63 4.26 -9.05
CA GLY A 285 -9.47 3.91 -7.92
C GLY A 285 -8.66 3.46 -6.72
N GLN A 286 -9.34 2.89 -5.73
CA GLN A 286 -8.72 2.42 -4.49
C GLN A 286 -7.63 1.38 -4.77
N SER A 287 -6.50 1.41 -4.08
CA SER A 287 -5.38 0.52 -4.35
C SER A 287 -5.37 -0.74 -3.46
N VAL A 288 -5.24 -1.91 -4.06
CA VAL A 288 -4.78 -3.16 -3.42
C VAL A 288 -3.27 -3.22 -3.56
N ASN A 289 -2.55 -3.37 -2.45
CA ASN A 289 -1.11 -3.58 -2.50
C ASN A 289 -0.78 -5.06 -2.71
N CYS A 290 0.30 -5.33 -3.44
CA CYS A 290 0.80 -6.68 -3.62
C CYS A 290 1.41 -7.27 -2.34
N GLY A 291 1.48 -8.59 -2.32
CA GLY A 291 2.10 -9.36 -1.25
C GLY A 291 1.14 -9.64 -0.08
N PRO A 292 1.18 -10.84 0.50
CA PRO A 292 0.50 -11.08 1.77
C PRO A 292 1.15 -10.23 2.87
N TYR A 293 0.35 -9.74 3.81
CA TYR A 293 0.87 -9.01 4.99
C TYR A 293 1.96 -9.78 5.73
N PHE A 294 1.93 -11.11 5.66
CA PHE A 294 2.95 -11.99 6.19
C PHE A 294 3.43 -12.96 5.12
N ASN A 295 4.73 -12.97 4.86
CA ASN A 295 5.37 -13.98 4.03
C ASN A 295 5.29 -15.35 4.72
N THR A 296 5.24 -16.45 3.96
CA THR A 296 5.27 -17.83 4.47
C THR A 296 6.39 -18.06 5.48
N ASN A 297 7.56 -17.46 5.26
CA ASN A 297 8.70 -17.55 6.19
C ASN A 297 8.43 -16.85 7.53
N ILE A 298 7.70 -15.73 7.51
CA ILE A 298 7.32 -15.01 8.72
C ILE A 298 6.23 -15.79 9.46
N LEU A 299 5.24 -16.33 8.73
CA LEU A 299 4.19 -17.16 9.31
C LEU A 299 4.74 -18.44 9.96
N SER A 300 5.68 -19.12 9.30
CA SER A 300 6.33 -20.31 9.86
C SER A 300 7.16 -19.96 11.09
N GLY A 301 7.91 -18.86 11.06
CA GLY A 301 8.65 -18.36 12.23
C GLY A 301 7.72 -17.98 13.40
N LEU A 302 6.60 -17.33 13.12
CA LEU A 302 5.61 -16.93 14.12
C LEU A 302 4.94 -18.17 14.75
N MET A 303 4.64 -19.20 13.95
CA MET A 303 4.12 -20.46 14.45
C MET A 303 5.11 -21.14 15.42
N VAL A 304 6.38 -21.26 15.03
CA VAL A 304 7.40 -21.92 15.87
C VAL A 304 7.64 -21.16 17.17
N THR A 305 7.74 -19.82 17.09
CA THR A 305 7.90 -18.98 18.28
C THR A 305 6.71 -19.05 19.23
N LEU A 306 5.47 -19.09 18.71
CA LEU A 306 4.27 -19.32 19.52
C LEU A 306 4.28 -20.67 20.23
N LEU A 307 4.71 -21.73 19.54
CA LEU A 307 4.80 -23.06 20.12
C LEU A 307 5.84 -23.09 21.25
N CYS A 308 7.03 -22.53 21.04
CA CYS A 308 8.07 -22.42 22.07
C CYS A 308 7.62 -21.58 23.27
N LEU A 309 6.94 -20.46 23.02
CA LEU A 309 6.35 -19.64 24.08
C LEU A 309 5.29 -20.39 24.88
N GLY A 310 4.47 -21.21 24.21
CA GLY A 310 3.48 -22.07 24.89
C GLY A 310 4.14 -23.05 25.87
N ILE A 311 5.21 -23.73 25.44
CA ILE A 311 5.96 -24.66 26.30
C ILE A 311 6.63 -23.92 27.47
N THR A 312 7.18 -22.73 27.21
CA THR A 312 7.87 -21.94 28.23
C THR A 312 6.88 -21.40 29.26
N MET A 313 5.73 -20.87 28.82
CA MET A 313 4.65 -20.45 29.71
C MET A 313 4.15 -21.61 30.58
N TYR A 314 3.97 -22.80 30.00
CA TYR A 314 3.61 -23.98 30.78
C TYR A 314 4.66 -24.31 31.86
N GLY A 315 5.95 -24.25 31.50
CA GLY A 315 7.05 -24.43 32.45
C GLY A 315 7.05 -23.39 33.58
N VAL A 316 6.80 -22.11 33.27
CA VAL A 316 6.71 -21.03 34.25
C VAL A 316 5.54 -21.23 35.21
N ILE A 317 4.37 -21.62 34.69
CA ILE A 317 3.18 -21.93 35.52
C ILE A 317 3.49 -23.08 36.48
N CYS A 318 4.10 -24.16 36.00
CA CYS A 318 4.52 -25.29 36.84
C CYS A 318 5.51 -24.87 37.94
N MET A 319 6.46 -23.98 37.64
CA MET A 319 7.40 -23.47 38.64
C MET A 319 6.74 -22.55 39.67
N MET A 320 5.73 -21.78 39.28
CA MET A 320 4.97 -20.93 40.20
C MET A 320 4.13 -21.72 41.21
N ASP A 321 3.71 -22.95 40.86
CA ASP A 321 2.95 -23.83 41.75
C ASP A 321 3.81 -24.68 42.70
N CYS A 322 5.15 -24.53 42.66
CA CYS A 322 6.05 -25.18 43.61
C CYS A 322 5.86 -24.59 45.03
N ARG A 323 4.98 -25.20 45.82
CA ARG A 323 4.82 -24.89 47.24
C ARG A 323 5.94 -25.51 48.06
N ALA A 324 6.64 -24.68 48.83
CA ALA A 324 7.59 -25.15 49.83
C ALA A 324 6.84 -25.90 50.95
N ASN A 325 7.47 -26.95 51.49
CA ASN A 325 6.92 -27.69 52.62
C ASN A 325 6.92 -26.79 53.87
N ASN A 326 5.78 -26.68 54.54
CA ASN A 326 5.61 -25.79 55.70
C ASN A 326 6.24 -26.33 57.00
N ARG A 327 6.72 -27.58 57.00
CA ARG A 327 7.25 -28.24 58.19
C ARG A 327 8.52 -29.02 57.85
N TYR A 328 9.65 -28.56 58.37
CA TYR A 328 10.89 -29.33 58.39
C TYR A 328 10.87 -30.25 59.62
N GLU A 329 10.29 -31.45 59.47
CA GLU A 329 10.52 -32.52 60.45
C GLU A 329 11.74 -33.32 59.96
N ASP A 330 12.88 -33.17 60.64
CA ASP A 330 14.02 -34.04 60.43
C ASP A 330 13.60 -35.50 60.70
N ALA A 331 13.85 -36.40 59.75
CA ALA A 331 13.46 -37.82 59.81
C ALA A 331 14.09 -38.61 60.97
N GLY A 332 14.82 -37.96 61.88
CA GLY A 332 15.46 -38.56 63.05
C GLY A 332 15.27 -37.79 64.36
N SER A 333 14.52 -36.69 64.41
CA SER A 333 14.35 -35.96 65.67
C SER A 333 13.25 -36.61 66.53
N LYS A 334 13.66 -37.08 67.71
CA LYS A 334 12.79 -37.71 68.71
C LYS A 334 11.91 -36.63 69.34
N TRP A 335 10.60 -36.87 69.40
CA TRP A 335 9.63 -36.04 70.13
C TRP A 335 10.15 -35.63 71.53
N ILE A 336 10.21 -34.32 71.79
CA ILE A 336 10.49 -33.80 73.13
C ILE A 336 9.17 -33.86 73.91
N SER A 337 8.98 -34.93 74.67
CA SER A 337 7.94 -35.00 75.70
C SER A 337 8.38 -34.15 76.89
N HIS A 338 7.81 -32.95 77.02
CA HIS A 338 7.83 -32.25 78.30
C HIS A 338 6.83 -32.94 79.23
N GLU A 339 7.30 -33.79 80.13
CA GLU A 339 6.53 -34.14 81.33
C GLU A 339 6.44 -32.89 82.21
N VAL A 340 5.23 -32.35 82.32
CA VAL A 340 4.90 -31.38 83.36
C VAL A 340 4.73 -32.19 84.65
N GLN A 341 5.76 -32.21 85.50
CA GLN A 341 5.59 -32.65 86.89
C GLN A 341 4.68 -31.63 87.59
N HIS A 342 3.55 -32.13 88.07
CA HIS A 342 2.62 -31.43 88.95
C HIS A 342 3.17 -31.26 90.36
#